data_AF-A0A443SDA4-F1
#
_entry.id   AF-A0A443SDA4-F1
#
_cell.length_a   1.000
_cell.length_b   1.000
_cell.length_c   1.000
_cell.angle_alpha   90.00
_cell.angle_beta   90.00
_cell.angle_gamma   90.00
#
_symmetry.space_group_name_H-M   'P 1'
#
loop_
_entity.id
_entity.type
_entity.pdbx_description
1 polymer ?
#
loop_
_entity_poly.entity_id
_entity_poly.type
_entity_poly.pdbx_seq_one_letter_code
_entity_poly.pdbx_strand_id
1 'polypeptide(L)' 'MLMINSFSDVFDLPKRTGTIKNIELFDAEFFGISNEDANYMDPQIRLLHEATWEAIFDAGV' A
#
# COMPACT_ATOMS: atom_id res chain seq x y z
N MET A 1 39.68 -0.26 8.12
CA MET A 1 39.10 -0.48 6.77
C MET A 1 37.71 -1.07 6.98
N LEU A 2 36.67 -0.24 7.09
CA LEU A 2 35.30 -0.74 7.30
C LEU A 2 34.78 -1.27 5.97
N MET A 3 34.42 -2.56 5.94
CA MET A 3 33.73 -3.18 4.80
C MET A 3 32.28 -2.70 4.80
N ILE A 4 31.94 -1.85 3.84
CA ILE A 4 30.58 -1.42 3.56
C ILE A 4 29.95 -2.54 2.72
N ASN A 5 29.16 -3.41 3.33
CA ASN A 5 28.61 -4.61 2.67
C ASN A 5 27.22 -4.39 2.07
N SER A 6 26.54 -3.28 2.39
CA SER A 6 25.20 -2.96 1.88
C SER A 6 24.89 -1.47 1.98
N PHE A 7 24.03 -0.96 1.08
CA PHE A 7 23.48 0.40 1.12
C PHE A 7 22.78 0.71 2.45
N SER A 8 22.18 -0.30 3.09
CA SER A 8 21.56 -0.16 4.42
C SER A 8 22.55 0.23 5.52
N ASP A 9 23.81 -0.20 5.41
CA ASP A 9 24.85 0.04 6.41
C ASP A 9 25.37 1.47 6.37
N VAL A 10 25.19 2.17 5.24
CA VAL A 10 25.60 3.57 5.04
C VAL A 10 24.62 4.54 5.69
N PHE A 11 23.32 4.20 5.71
CA PHE A 11 22.24 5.11 6.13
C PHE A 11 21.60 4.74 7.47
N ASP A 12 22.14 3.76 8.19
CA ASP A 12 21.56 3.21 9.44
C ASP A 12 20.04 2.96 9.33
N LEU A 13 19.64 2.34 8.21
CA LEU A 13 18.23 2.06 7.97
C LEU A 13 17.73 0.94 8.89
N PRO A 14 16.46 0.97 9.31
CA PRO A 14 15.86 -0.12 10.06
C PRO A 14 16.04 -1.46 9.35
N LYS A 15 16.60 -2.46 10.05
CA LYS A 15 16.84 -3.80 9.49
C LYS A 15 15.57 -4.59 9.18
N ARG A 16 14.42 -4.13 9.65
CA ARG A 16 13.12 -4.78 9.48
C ARG A 16 12.18 -3.83 8.76
N THR A 17 11.45 -4.38 7.80
CA THR A 17 10.38 -3.68 7.08
C THR A 17 9.12 -4.55 7.11
N GLY A 18 7.97 -3.88 7.17
CA GLY A 18 6.66 -4.50 6.99
C GLY A 18 6.16 -4.16 5.59
N THR A 19 5.84 -5.18 4.80
CA THR A 19 5.31 -5.01 3.43
C THR A 19 3.91 -5.58 3.34
N ILE A 20 3.01 -4.82 2.73
CA ILE A 20 1.67 -5.30 2.38
C ILE A 20 1.77 -5.99 1.02
N LYS A 21 1.21 -7.20 0.91
CA LYS A 21 1.15 -7.92 -0.36
C LYS A 21 0.10 -7.26 -1.25
N ASN A 22 0.36 -7.25 -2.56
CA ASN A 22 -0.60 -6.83 -3.56
C ASN A 22 -1.10 -5.37 -3.39
N ILE A 23 -0.25 -4.48 -2.88
CA ILE A 23 -0.56 -3.05 -2.65
C ILE A 23 -0.92 -2.30 -3.95
N GLU A 24 -0.57 -2.87 -5.09
CA GLU A 24 -0.89 -2.41 -6.42
C GLU A 24 -2.31 -2.76 -6.90
N LEU A 25 -2.99 -3.71 -6.25
CA LEU A 25 -4.35 -4.11 -6.64
C LEU A 25 -5.38 -3.14 -6.07
N PHE A 26 -6.45 -2.91 -6.85
CA PHE A 26 -7.62 -2.12 -6.45
C PHE A 26 -8.78 -2.36 -7.42
N ASP A 27 -10.00 -2.51 -6.91
CA ASP A 27 -11.21 -2.63 -7.74
C ASP A 27 -11.79 -1.25 -8.09
N ALA A 28 -11.20 -0.59 -9.09
CA ALA A 28 -11.59 0.77 -9.48
C ALA A 28 -13.05 0.86 -9.96
N GLU A 29 -13.54 -0.16 -10.68
CA GLU A 29 -14.91 -0.18 -11.20
C GLU A 29 -15.93 -0.24 -10.08
N PHE A 30 -15.69 -1.04 -9.04
CA PHE A 30 -16.54 -1.12 -7.85
C PHE A 30 -16.73 0.26 -7.17
N PHE A 31 -15.66 1.05 -7.09
CA PHE A 31 -15.71 2.39 -6.48
C PHE A 31 -16.11 3.51 -7.47
N GLY A 32 -16.43 3.18 -8.72
CA GLY A 32 -16.80 4.15 -9.75
C GLY A 32 -15.66 5.09 -10.18
N ILE A 33 -14.41 4.62 -10.04
CA ILE A 33 -13.19 5.34 -10.38
C ILE A 33 -12.66 4.80 -11.72
N SER A 34 -12.17 5.68 -12.60
CA SER A 34 -11.57 5.22 -13.85
C SER A 34 -10.25 4.48 -13.58
N ASN A 35 -9.92 3.48 -14.40
CA ASN A 35 -8.63 2.78 -14.26
C ASN A 35 -7.42 3.73 -14.39
N GLU A 36 -7.54 4.78 -15.20
CA GLU A 36 -6.50 5.80 -15.34
C GLU A 36 -6.31 6.56 -14.02
N ASP A 37 -7.39 7.08 -13.44
CA ASP A 37 -7.33 7.82 -12.18
C ASP A 37 -6.85 6.93 -11.03
N ALA A 38 -7.34 5.68 -10.96
CA ALA A 38 -6.93 4.71 -9.97
C ALA A 38 -5.41 4.43 -10.01
N ASN A 39 -4.80 4.41 -11.19
CA ASN A 39 -3.35 4.23 -11.34
C ASN A 39 -2.55 5.42 -10.79
N TYR A 40 -3.11 6.63 -10.83
CA TYR A 40 -2.50 7.83 -10.25
C TYR A 40 -2.78 8.02 -8.76
N MET A 41 -3.73 7.27 -8.19
CA MET A 41 -4.03 7.33 -6.76
C MET A 41 -2.88 6.76 -5.91
N ASP A 42 -2.69 7.36 -4.73
CA ASP A 42 -1.79 6.80 -3.72
C ASP A 42 -2.30 5.41 -3.29
N PRO A 43 -1.45 4.36 -3.30
CA PRO A 43 -1.85 3.01 -2.91
C PRO A 43 -2.46 2.92 -1.51
N GLN A 44 -2.05 3.76 -0.56
CA GLN A 44 -2.60 3.77 0.79
C GLN A 44 -4.06 4.24 0.81
N ILE A 45 -4.43 5.18 -0.07
CA ILE A 45 -5.80 5.64 -0.21
C ILE A 45 -6.68 4.55 -0.84
N ARG A 46 -6.16 3.82 -1.84
CA ARG A 46 -6.87 2.66 -2.42
C ARG A 46 -7.15 1.59 -1.36
N LEU A 47 -6.16 1.26 -0.54
CA LEU A 47 -6.34 0.35 0.60
C LEU A 47 -7.36 0.87 1.62
N LEU A 48 -7.36 2.18 1.89
CA LEU A 48 -8.34 2.78 2.80
C LEU A 48 -9.77 2.65 2.27
N HIS A 49 -9.98 2.80 0.96
CA HIS A 49 -11.30 2.62 0.33
C HIS A 49 -11.84 1.20 0.54
N GLU A 50 -11.02 0.19 0.26
CA GLU A 50 -11.40 -1.22 0.46
C GLU A 50 -11.66 -1.53 1.93
N ALA A 51 -10.76 -1.12 2.83
CA ALA A 51 -10.92 -1.35 4.27
C ALA A 51 -12.16 -0.66 4.84
N THR A 52 -12.50 0.54 4.33
CA THR A 52 -13.71 1.26 4.74
C THR A 52 -14.96 0.51 4.30
N TRP A 53 -14.98 0.01 3.06
CA TRP A 53 -16.08 -0.81 2.56
C TRP A 53 -16.24 -2.09 3.37
N GLU A 54 -15.16 -2.83 3.61
CA GLU A 54 -15.16 -4.04 4.44
C GLU A 54 -15.70 -3.77 5.84
N ALA A 55 -15.29 -2.66 6.46
CA ALA A 55 -15.75 -2.28 7.80
C ALA A 55 -17.25 -1.93 7.82
N ILE A 56 -17.77 -1.24 6.81
CA ILE A 56 -19.19 -0.93 6.70
C ILE A 56 -20.00 -2.22 6.49
N PHE A 57 -19.52 -3.10 5.60
CA PHE A 57 -20.15 -4.38 5.33
C PHE A 57 -20.17 -5.29 6.57
N ASP A 58 -19.06 -5.36 7.31
CA ASP A 58 -18.96 -6.10 8.58
C ASP A 58 -19.91 -5.53 9.64
N ALA A 59 -20.09 -4.21 9.68
CA ALA A 59 -21.05 -3.55 10.57
C ALA A 59 -22.51 -3.83 10.20
N GLY A 60 -22.78 -4.43 9.02
CA GLY A 60 -24.13 -4.74 8.54
C GLY A 60 -24.95 -3.51 8.14
N VAL A 61 -24.27 -2.45 7.70
CA VAL A 61 -24.87 -1.17 7.25
C VAL A 61 -25.01 -1.12 5.74
#